data_AF-A0A7D5TEI8-F1
#
_entry.id   AF-A0A7D5TEI8-F1
#
_cell.length_a   1.000
_cell.length_b   1.000
_cell.length_c   1.000
_cell.angle_alpha   90.00
_cell.angle_beta   90.00
_cell.angle_gamma   90.00
#
_symmetry.space_group_name_H-M   'P 1'
#
loop_
_entity.id
_entity.type
_entity.pdbx_description
1 polymer ?
#
loop_
_entity_poly.entity_id
_entity_poly.type
_entity_poly.pdbx_seq_one_letter_code
_entity_poly.pdbx_strand_id
1 'polypeptide(L)' 'MNASEGVFRTLLAVGLALLVLTAGLFVLQEPGTGGYAVTVISLVAQAVMVLVGAAGLYFEWDPLAPLFDEE' A
#
# COMPACT_ATOMS: atom_id res chain seq x y z
N MET A 1 -13.08 -5.72 -15.68
CA MET A 1 -11.93 -5.47 -14.78
C MET A 1 -10.69 -5.71 -15.61
N ASN A 2 -10.02 -4.64 -16.02
CA ASN A 2 -8.71 -4.71 -16.66
C ASN A 2 -7.67 -5.22 -15.65
N ALA A 3 -6.57 -5.81 -16.16
CA ALA A 3 -5.55 -6.45 -15.32
C ALA A 3 -4.98 -5.47 -14.29
N SER A 4 -4.73 -4.21 -14.68
CA SER A 4 -4.25 -3.16 -13.78
C SER A 4 -5.21 -2.85 -12.64
N GLU A 5 -6.51 -2.72 -12.89
CA GLU A 5 -7.50 -2.48 -11.83
C GLU A 5 -7.52 -3.62 -10.82
N GLY A 6 -7.44 -4.87 -11.29
CA GLY A 6 -7.31 -6.04 -10.43
C GLY A 6 -6.08 -5.99 -9.54
N VAL A 7 -4.91 -5.71 -10.13
CA VAL A 7 -3.63 -5.60 -9.41
C VAL A 7 -3.67 -4.47 -8.37
N PHE A 8 -4.13 -3.27 -8.75
CA PHE A 8 -4.21 -2.15 -7.83
C PHE A 8 -5.18 -2.42 -6.67
N ARG A 9 -6.34 -3.06 -6.92
CA ARG A 9 -7.27 -3.44 -5.84
C ARG A 9 -6.66 -4.44 -4.87
N THR A 10 -5.96 -5.46 -5.38
CA THR A 10 -5.28 -6.45 -4.53
C THR A 10 -4.17 -5.79 -3.72
N LEU A 11 -3.33 -4.96 -4.35
CA LEU A 11 -2.26 -4.24 -3.65
C LEU A 11 -2.82 -3.29 -2.59
N LEU A 12 -3.92 -2.60 -2.89
CA LEU A 12 -4.58 -1.72 -1.93
C LEU A 12 -5.14 -2.51 -0.74
N ALA A 13 -5.81 -3.64 -0.99
CA ALA A 13 -6.37 -4.48 0.08
C ALA A 13 -5.27 -5.05 0.99
N VAL A 14 -4.20 -5.61 0.41
CA VAL A 14 -3.05 -6.12 1.18
C VAL A 14 -2.35 -4.98 1.92
N GLY A 15 -2.12 -3.85 1.25
CA GLY A 15 -1.46 -2.68 1.85
C GLY A 15 -2.24 -2.12 3.05
N LEU A 16 -3.57 -2.01 2.95
CA LEU A 16 -4.42 -1.57 4.05
C LEU A 16 -4.40 -2.55 5.22
N ALA A 17 -4.45 -3.86 4.96
CA ALA A 17 -4.37 -4.87 6.01
C ALA A 17 -3.04 -4.80 6.76
N LEU A 18 -1.92 -4.71 6.03
CA LEU A 18 -0.60 -4.56 6.63
C LEU A 18 -0.45 -3.25 7.40
N LEU A 19 -1.02 -2.16 6.90
CA LEU A 19 -0.98 -0.86 7.57
C LEU A 19 -1.69 -0.93 8.92
N VAL A 20 -2.88 -1.56 8.97
CA VAL A 20 -3.62 -1.77 10.21
C VAL A 20 -2.82 -2.65 11.19
N LEU A 21 -2.25 -3.76 10.72
CA LEU A 21 -1.44 -4.64 11.56
C LEU A 21 -0.21 -3.91 12.11
N THR A 22 0.48 -3.13 11.27
CA THR A 22 1.66 -2.35 11.66
C THR A 22 1.29 -1.27 12.66
N ALA A 23 0.18 -0.56 12.46
CA ALA A 23 -0.32 0.44 13.40
C ALA A 23 -0.68 -0.19 14.75
N GLY A 24 -1.23 -1.41 14.74
CA GLY A 24 -1.51 -2.19 15.95
C GLY A 24 -0.27 -2.48 16.80
N LEU A 25 0.93 -2.55 16.20
CA LEU A 25 2.18 -2.79 16.94
C LEU A 25 2.48 -1.68 17.95
N PHE A 26 1.97 -0.45 17.76
CA PHE A 26 2.20 0.64 18.72
C PHE A 26 1.65 0.35 20.12
N VAL A 27 0.63 -0.52 20.24
CA VAL A 27 0.11 -0.93 21.55
C VAL A 27 1.15 -1.71 22.36
N LEU A 28 2.11 -2.34 21.68
CA LEU A 28 3.12 -3.21 22.27
C LEU A 28 4.52 -2.56 22.31
N GLN A 29 4.67 -1.35 21.80
CA GLN A 29 5.96 -0.68 21.66
C GLN A 29 6.09 0.54 22.57
N GLU A 30 7.23 0.65 23.24
CA GLU A 30 7.56 1.83 24.03
C GLU A 30 8.03 3.00 23.14
N PRO A 31 7.43 4.19 23.31
CA PRO A 31 7.86 5.40 22.60
C PRO A 31 9.32 5.75 22.87
N GLY A 32 10.00 6.34 21.87
CA GLY A 32 11.39 6.78 21.99
C GLY A 32 12.44 5.69 21.81
N THR A 33 12.03 4.44 21.59
CA THR A 33 12.93 3.34 21.25
C THR A 33 13.27 3.31 19.75
N GLY A 34 14.38 2.68 19.38
CA GLY A 34 14.73 2.48 17.96
C GLY A 34 13.67 1.68 17.20
N GLY A 35 13.08 0.67 17.85
CA GLY A 35 11.97 -0.11 17.28
C GLY A 35 10.74 0.74 16.97
N TYR A 36 10.39 1.67 17.86
CA TYR A 36 9.30 2.63 17.62
C TYR A 36 9.56 3.50 16.39
N ALA A 37 10.78 4.03 16.25
CA ALA A 37 11.14 4.86 15.09
C ALA A 37 11.05 4.08 13.76
N VAL A 38 11.48 2.82 13.75
CA VAL A 38 11.37 1.95 12.57
C VAL A 38 9.90 1.71 12.21
N THR A 39 9.03 1.44 13.19
CA THR A 39 7.59 1.28 12.96
C THR A 39 6.97 2.53 12.36
N VAL A 40 7.30 3.71 12.88
CA VAL A 40 6.81 5.01 12.34
C VAL A 40 7.22 5.17 10.88
N ILE A 41 8.49 4.97 10.54
CA ILE A 41 8.99 5.10 9.16
C ILE A 41 8.30 4.09 8.24
N SER A 42 8.13 2.86 8.72
CA SER A 42 7.46 1.78 7.97
C SER A 42 6.00 2.11 7.69
N LEU A 43 5.30 2.73 8.63
CA LEU A 43 3.92 3.19 8.44
C LEU A 43 3.81 4.33 7.44
N VAL A 44 4.73 5.30 7.47
CA VAL A 44 4.77 6.37 6.47
C VAL A 44 4.96 5.80 5.07
N ALA A 45 5.89 4.87 4.89
CA ALA A 45 6.10 4.19 3.60
C ALA A 45 4.85 3.42 3.14
N GLN A 46 4.21 2.66 4.05
CA GLN A 46 2.97 1.94 3.75
C GLN A 46 1.83 2.89 3.38
N ALA A 47 1.68 4.01 4.10
CA ALA A 47 0.66 5.01 3.80
C ALA A 47 0.85 5.61 2.40
N VAL A 48 2.10 5.92 2.01
CA VAL A 48 2.41 6.39 0.65
C VAL A 48 2.02 5.34 -0.39
N MET A 49 2.37 4.06 -0.19
CA MET A 49 2.00 2.98 -1.11
C MET A 49 0.48 2.82 -1.26
N VAL A 50 -0.26 2.88 -0.16
CA VAL A 50 -1.73 2.84 -0.16
C VAL A 50 -2.30 4.03 -0.93
N LEU A 51 -1.77 5.24 -0.73
CA LEU A 51 -2.20 6.43 -1.46
C LEU A 51 -1.91 6.32 -2.96
N VAL A 52 -0.76 5.79 -3.35
CA VAL A 52 -0.43 5.54 -4.76
C VAL A 52 -1.39 4.53 -5.37
N GLY A 53 -1.68 3.42 -4.68
CA GLY A 53 -2.65 2.44 -5.16
C GLY A 53 -4.07 3.00 -5.27
N ALA A 54 -4.51 3.79 -4.29
CA ALA A 54 -5.80 4.46 -4.32
C ALA A 54 -5.89 5.50 -5.45
N ALA A 55 -4.83 6.28 -5.66
CA ALA A 55 -4.75 7.24 -6.77
C ALA A 55 -4.74 6.53 -8.12
N GLY A 56 -4.00 5.43 -8.27
CA GLY A 56 -3.99 4.60 -9.48
C GLY A 56 -5.38 4.09 -9.85
N LEU A 57 -6.16 3.63 -8.86
CA LEU A 57 -7.56 3.26 -9.07
C LEU A 57 -8.45 4.45 -9.40
N TYR A 58 -8.29 5.57 -8.69
CA TYR A 58 -9.13 6.76 -8.87
C TYR A 58 -8.95 7.39 -10.25
N PHE A 59 -7.72 7.43 -10.77
CA PHE A 59 -7.40 7.97 -12.09
C PHE A 59 -7.48 6.93 -13.21
N GLU A 60 -7.98 5.72 -12.93
CA GLU A 60 -8.07 4.62 -13.89
C GLU A 60 -6.72 4.35 -14.60
N TRP A 61 -5.62 4.45 -13.85
CA TRP A 61 -4.29 4.29 -14.41
C TRP A 61 -4.09 2.85 -14.87
N ASP A 62 -3.78 2.67 -16.15
CA ASP A 62 -3.54 1.35 -16.77
C ASP A 62 -2.08 1.20 -17.23
N PRO A 63 -1.11 0.98 -16.32
CA PRO A 63 0.28 0.77 -16.67
C PRO A 63 0.55 -0.58 -17.35
N LEU A 64 -0.40 -1.53 -17.30
CA LEU A 64 -0.23 -2.86 -17.88
C LEU A 64 -0.83 -2.97 -19.28
N ALA A 65 -1.64 -2.01 -19.73
CA ALA A 65 -2.17 -1.96 -21.10
C ALA A 65 -1.10 -2.30 -22.18
N PRO A 66 0.12 -1.73 -22.18
CA PRO A 66 1.13 -2.07 -23.19
C PRO A 66 1.57 -3.53 -23.21
N LEU A 67 1.42 -4.27 -22.11
CA LEU A 67 1.81 -5.68 -22.01
C LEU A 67 0.69 -6.63 -22.46
N PHE A 68 -0.55 -6.15 -22.51
CA PHE A 68 -1.73 -6.96 -22.82
C PHE A 68 -2.43 -6.52 -24.13
N ASP A 69 -2.07 -5.36 -24.68
CA ASP A 69 -2.55 -4.85 -25.98
C ASP A 69 -1.65 -5.30 -27.17
N GLU A 70 -0.52 -5.97 -26.92
CA GLU A 70 0.37 -6.53 -27.97
C GLU A 70 -0.07 -7.92 -28.49
N GLU A 71 -1.32 -8.35 -28.28
CA GLU A 71 -1.93 -9.53 -28.91
C GLU A 71 -2.86 -9.20 -30.09
#